data_AF-A0A150MCI0-F1
#
_entry.id   AF-A0A150MCI0-F1
#
_cell.length_a   1.000
_cell.length_b   1.000
_cell.length_c   1.000
_cell.angle_alpha   90.00
_cell.angle_beta   90.00
_cell.angle_gamma   90.00
#
_symmetry.space_group_name_H-M   'P 1'
#
loop_
_entity.id
_entity.type
_entity.pdbx_description
1 polymer ?
#
loop_
_entity_poly.entity_id
_entity_poly.type
_entity_poly.pdbx_seq_one_letter_code
_entity_poly.pdbx_strand_id
1 'polypeptide(L)'
;MLEHLYLIETSIAAMIAHTLKHGESQPVEEKPIHLTVDRSKKVEAPDFARPDNRFFTRHELEEKLHQSRQRLRQITEQANPADLEAKSFPHPIFGPLNLKQWVEFVGYHEQRHLAQIEEIKAQLP
;
A
#
# COMPACT_ATOMS: atom_id res chain seq x y z
N MET A 1 3.58 -12.36 -5.70
CA MET A 1 4.23 -11.21 -5.01
C MET A 1 3.89 -9.90 -5.68
N LEU A 2 4.30 -9.68 -6.94
CA LEU A 2 4.01 -8.44 -7.66
C LEU A 2 2.50 -8.18 -7.80
N GLU A 3 1.71 -9.23 -8.03
CA GLU A 3 0.25 -9.13 -8.05
C GLU A 3 -0.34 -8.57 -6.76
N HIS A 4 0.11 -9.11 -5.62
CA HIS A 4 -0.27 -8.62 -4.30
C HIS A 4 0.09 -7.14 -4.11
N LEU A 5 1.30 -6.74 -4.52
CA LEU A 5 1.77 -5.35 -4.41
C LEU A 5 0.87 -4.38 -5.19
N TYR A 6 0.59 -4.66 -6.46
CA TYR A 6 -0.23 -3.73 -7.26
C TYR A 6 -1.68 -3.70 -6.76
N LEU A 7 -2.24 -4.82 -6.28
CA LEU A 7 -3.61 -4.87 -5.74
C LEU A 7 -3.75 -4.01 -4.48
N ILE A 8 -2.80 -4.13 -3.55
CA ILE A 8 -2.76 -3.30 -2.34
C ILE A 8 -2.59 -1.82 -2.69
N GLU A 9 -1.61 -1.48 -3.54
CA GLU A 9 -1.34 -0.09 -3.91
C GLU A 9 -2.54 0.54 -4.65
N THR A 10 -3.18 -0.21 -5.55
CA THR A 10 -4.38 0.24 -6.27
C THR A 10 -5.54 0.51 -5.33
N SER A 11 -5.77 -0.37 -4.35
CA SER A 11 -6.81 -0.20 -3.34
C SER A 11 -6.54 1.05 -2.49
N ILE A 12 -5.30 1.22 -2.01
CA ILE A 12 -4.89 2.38 -1.22
C ILE A 12 -5.04 3.67 -2.03
N ALA A 13 -4.57 3.69 -3.28
CA ALA A 13 -4.70 4.86 -4.15
C ALA A 13 -6.18 5.24 -4.37
N ALA A 14 -7.05 4.27 -4.61
CA ALA A 14 -8.48 4.50 -4.73
C ALA A 14 -9.09 5.06 -3.44
N MET A 15 -8.71 4.51 -2.28
CA MET A 15 -9.20 4.97 -0.99
C MET A 15 -8.70 6.37 -0.62
N ILE A 16 -7.44 6.71 -0.93
CA ILE A 16 -6.91 8.07 -0.76
C ILE A 16 -7.69 9.04 -1.63
N ALA A 17 -7.87 8.75 -2.93
CA ALA A 17 -8.61 9.61 -3.84
C ALA A 17 -10.06 9.82 -3.39
N HIS A 18 -10.73 8.75 -2.96
CA HIS A 18 -12.08 8.81 -2.43
C HIS A 18 -12.15 9.69 -1.17
N THR A 19 -11.24 9.47 -0.21
CA THR A 19 -11.22 10.17 1.08
C THR A 19 -10.83 11.64 0.91
N LEU A 20 -9.94 11.98 -0.01
CA LEU A 20 -9.66 13.37 -0.36
C LEU A 20 -10.93 14.09 -0.84
N LYS A 21 -11.71 13.46 -1.71
CA LYS A 21 -12.89 14.07 -2.34
C LYS A 21 -14.13 14.09 -1.44
N HIS A 22 -14.34 13.04 -0.66
CA HIS A 22 -15.59 12.78 0.06
C HIS A 22 -15.42 12.63 1.57
N GLY A 23 -14.19 12.44 2.04
CA GLY A 23 -13.90 12.28 3.46
C GLY A 23 -13.99 13.61 4.21
N GLU A 24 -14.49 13.52 5.43
CA GLU A 24 -14.46 14.60 6.41
C GLU A 24 -13.07 14.70 7.06
N SER A 25 -12.79 15.87 7.64
CA SER A 25 -11.60 16.04 8.47
C SER A 25 -11.76 15.22 9.76
N GLN A 26 -10.88 14.24 9.94
CA GLN A 26 -10.80 13.37 11.11
C GLN A 26 -9.32 13.16 11.46
N PRO A 27 -8.67 14.15 12.11
CA PRO A 27 -7.28 14.04 12.51
C PRO A 27 -7.08 12.88 13.48
N VAL A 28 -6.01 12.12 13.29
CA VAL A 28 -5.66 10.95 14.10
C VAL A 28 -4.20 11.03 14.54
N GLU A 29 -3.90 10.45 15.70
CA GLU A 29 -2.51 10.31 16.16
C GLU A 29 -1.73 9.38 15.24
N GLU A 30 -0.49 9.78 14.91
CA GLU A 30 0.39 8.96 14.09
C GLU A 30 0.68 7.60 14.73
N LYS A 31 0.65 6.56 13.90
CA LYS A 31 0.95 5.18 14.30
C LYS A 31 2.37 4.77 13.90
N PRO A 32 2.99 3.79 14.59
CA PRO A 32 4.34 3.31 14.26
C PRO A 32 4.36 2.42 13.01
N ILE A 33 3.98 2.96 11.86
CA ILE A 33 3.82 2.22 10.60
C ILE A 33 5.14 1.63 10.07
N HIS A 34 6.29 2.15 10.50
CA HIS A 34 7.60 1.59 10.17
C HIS A 34 7.75 0.13 10.63
N LEU A 35 6.98 -0.31 11.65
CA LEU A 35 6.95 -1.70 12.10
C LEU A 35 6.40 -2.68 11.04
N THR A 36 5.82 -2.18 9.93
CA THR A 36 5.39 -3.01 8.79
C THR A 36 6.53 -3.87 8.23
N VAL A 37 7.77 -3.39 8.31
CA VAL A 37 8.95 -4.14 7.84
C VAL A 37 9.31 -5.33 8.73
N ASP A 38 8.80 -5.38 9.97
CA ASP A 38 9.04 -6.49 10.89
C ASP A 38 8.27 -7.74 10.44
N ARG A 39 9.01 -8.71 9.92
CA ARG A 39 8.49 -9.98 9.39
C ARG A 39 8.38 -11.09 10.42
N SER A 40 8.71 -10.83 11.70
CA SER A 40 8.52 -11.81 12.79
C SER A 40 7.04 -12.15 13.04
N LYS A 41 6.15 -11.21 12.70
CA LYS A 41 4.70 -11.39 12.77
C LYS A 41 4.13 -11.73 11.39
N LYS A 42 3.39 -12.83 11.32
CA LYS A 42 2.60 -13.19 10.15
C LYS A 42 1.30 -12.37 10.14
N VAL A 43 1.02 -11.76 9.00
CA VAL A 43 -0.21 -11.01 8.74
C VAL A 43 -0.86 -11.66 7.53
N GLU A 44 -2.14 -12.00 7.65
CA GLU A 44 -2.89 -12.52 6.51
C GLU A 44 -3.31 -11.39 5.59
N ALA A 45 -3.10 -11.57 4.28
CA ALA A 45 -3.55 -10.62 3.28
C ALA A 45 -5.09 -10.65 3.20
N PRO A 46 -5.74 -9.46 3.09
CA PRO A 46 -7.17 -9.37 2.79
C PRO A 46 -7.52 -10.12 1.50
N ASP A 47 -8.75 -10.62 1.40
CA ASP A 47 -9.18 -11.46 0.28
C ASP A 47 -8.99 -10.76 -1.09
N PHE A 48 -9.26 -9.46 -1.18
CA PHE A 48 -9.11 -8.69 -2.42
C PHE A 48 -7.65 -8.56 -2.89
N ALA A 49 -6.68 -8.78 -1.99
CA ALA A 49 -5.26 -8.64 -2.26
C ALA A 49 -4.57 -9.99 -2.45
N ARG A 50 -5.34 -11.09 -2.45
CA ARG A 50 -4.82 -12.41 -2.76
C ARG A 50 -4.71 -12.54 -4.28
N PRO A 51 -3.55 -13.00 -4.79
CA PRO A 51 -3.41 -13.37 -6.19
C PRO A 51 -4.53 -14.30 -6.62
N ASP A 52 -5.09 -14.06 -7.79
CA ASP A 52 -6.08 -14.98 -8.37
C ASP A 52 -5.37 -16.18 -9.04
N ASN A 53 -6.15 -17.16 -9.51
CA ASN A 53 -5.60 -18.30 -10.26
C ASN A 53 -5.33 -17.95 -11.74
N ARG A 54 -5.36 -16.66 -12.12
CA ARG A 54 -5.08 -16.25 -13.49
C ARG A 54 -3.59 -16.24 -13.73
N PHE A 55 -3.20 -16.64 -14.93
CA PHE A 55 -1.84 -16.49 -15.36
C PHE A 55 -1.57 -15.04 -15.77
N PHE A 56 -0.53 -14.45 -15.19
CA PHE A 56 0.07 -13.20 -15.63
C PHE A 56 1.53 -13.42 -15.99
N THR A 57 1.97 -12.85 -17.11
CA THR A 57 3.39 -12.71 -17.40
C THR A 57 4.03 -11.73 -16.44
N ARG A 58 5.35 -11.86 -16.26
CA ARG A 58 6.14 -10.90 -15.48
C ARG A 58 5.95 -9.46 -15.97
N HIS A 59 6.02 -9.25 -17.28
CA HIS A 59 5.87 -7.93 -17.89
C HIS A 59 4.50 -7.32 -17.60
N GLU A 60 3.41 -8.10 -17.65
CA GLU A 60 2.08 -7.61 -17.29
C GLU A 60 1.99 -7.18 -15.82
N LEU A 61 2.62 -7.92 -14.90
CA LEU A 61 2.62 -7.55 -13.48
C LEU A 61 3.47 -6.31 -13.19
N GLU A 62 4.62 -6.18 -13.86
CA GLU A 62 5.47 -5.00 -13.78
C GLU A 62 4.73 -3.76 -14.29
N GLU A 63 4.04 -3.86 -15.43
CA GLU A 63 3.24 -2.77 -15.97
C GLU A 63 2.08 -2.39 -15.05
N LYS A 64 1.37 -3.37 -14.47
CA LYS A 64 0.30 -3.10 -13.49
C LYS A 64 0.81 -2.38 -12.25
N LEU A 65 1.95 -2.81 -11.71
CA LEU A 65 2.58 -2.15 -10.56
C LEU A 65 3.08 -0.75 -10.92
N HIS A 66 3.59 -0.55 -12.14
CA HIS A 66 4.00 0.76 -12.62
C HIS A 66 2.80 1.72 -12.69
N GLN A 67 1.69 1.25 -13.25
CA GLN A 67 0.45 2.04 -13.37
C GLN A 67 -0.14 2.38 -12.00
N SER A 68 -0.16 1.45 -11.04
CA SER A 68 -0.61 1.75 -9.67
C SER A 68 0.27 2.80 -9.01
N ARG A 69 1.59 2.74 -9.23
CA ARG A 69 2.53 3.72 -8.67
C ARG A 69 2.33 5.11 -9.27
N GLN A 70 2.17 5.19 -10.58
CA GLN A 70 1.86 6.45 -11.26
C GLN A 70 0.57 7.06 -10.72
N ARG A 71 -0.47 6.24 -10.53
CA ARG A 71 -1.76 6.70 -10.00
C ARG A 71 -1.62 7.24 -8.57
N LEU A 72 -0.94 6.51 -7.69
CA LEU A 72 -0.69 6.97 -6.31
C LEU A 72 0.06 8.30 -6.30
N ARG A 73 1.16 8.41 -7.06
CA ARG A 73 1.96 9.64 -7.17
C ARG A 73 1.12 10.83 -7.63
N GLN A 74 0.37 10.67 -8.72
CA GLN A 74 -0.49 11.73 -9.25
C GLN A 74 -1.50 12.23 -8.21
N ILE A 75 -2.15 11.31 -7.48
CA ILE A 75 -3.11 11.69 -6.42
C ILE A 75 -2.40 12.47 -5.32
N THR A 76 -1.24 12.01 -4.88
CA THR A 76 -0.49 12.65 -3.78
C THR A 76 0.10 14.00 -4.16
N GLU A 77 0.59 14.16 -5.39
CA GLU A 77 1.17 15.41 -5.89
C GLU A 77 0.11 16.50 -6.10
N GLN A 78 -1.12 16.11 -6.40
CA GLN A 78 -2.25 17.02 -6.60
C GLN A 78 -3.01 17.33 -5.30
N ALA A 79 -2.76 16.59 -4.22
CA ALA A 79 -3.45 16.76 -2.95
C ALA A 79 -2.93 17.98 -2.18
N ASN A 80 -3.81 18.64 -1.45
CA ASN A 80 -3.41 19.63 -0.45
C ASN A 80 -2.74 18.90 0.73
N PRO A 81 -1.51 19.27 1.14
CA PRO A 81 -0.84 18.65 2.28
C PRO A 81 -1.66 18.65 3.57
N ALA A 82 -2.44 19.71 3.81
CA ALA A 82 -3.29 19.79 4.99
C ALA A 82 -4.40 18.73 4.98
N ASP A 83 -4.96 18.39 3.82
CA ASP A 83 -5.96 17.33 3.69
C ASP A 83 -5.34 15.95 3.91
N LEU A 84 -4.07 15.76 3.52
CA LEU A 84 -3.36 14.49 3.73
C LEU A 84 -3.14 14.18 5.23
N GLU A 85 -2.96 15.22 6.04
CA GLU A 85 -2.77 15.10 7.48
C GLU A 85 -4.10 15.05 8.24
N ALA A 86 -5.10 15.81 7.77
CA ALA A 86 -6.37 15.98 8.49
C ALA A 86 -7.39 14.87 8.21
N LYS A 87 -7.31 14.15 7.10
CA LYS A 87 -8.26 13.07 6.76
C LYS A 87 -7.66 11.70 7.00
N SER A 88 -8.50 10.73 7.34
CA SER A 88 -8.05 9.38 7.71
C SER A 88 -9.04 8.29 7.28
N PHE A 89 -8.54 7.06 7.18
CA PHE A 89 -9.35 5.85 7.01
C PHE A 89 -8.68 4.63 7.69
N PRO A 90 -9.44 3.61 8.10
CA PRO A 90 -8.93 2.54 8.96
C PRO A 90 -7.98 1.57 8.23
N HIS A 91 -6.83 1.30 8.86
CA HIS A 91 -5.93 0.21 8.52
C HIS A 91 -6.24 -1.03 9.39
N PRO A 92 -6.21 -2.27 8.85
CA PRO A 92 -6.59 -3.48 9.59
C PRO A 92 -5.80 -3.73 10.90
N ILE A 93 -4.51 -3.40 10.91
CA ILE A 93 -3.62 -3.60 12.07
C ILE A 93 -3.41 -2.33 12.90
N PHE A 94 -2.96 -1.24 12.28
CA PHE A 94 -2.64 0.01 12.99
C PHE A 94 -3.86 0.85 13.42
N GLY A 95 -5.07 0.48 12.99
CA GLY A 95 -6.26 1.31 13.20
C GLY A 95 -6.28 2.51 12.25
N PRO A 96 -6.95 3.62 12.61
CA PRO A 96 -7.03 4.81 11.76
C PRO A 96 -5.64 5.37 11.44
N LEU A 97 -5.37 5.55 10.14
CA LEU A 97 -4.18 6.25 9.64
C LEU A 97 -4.63 7.46 8.84
N ASN A 98 -3.93 8.59 9.00
CA ASN A 98 -4.12 9.71 8.09
C ASN A 98 -3.61 9.37 6.68
N LEU A 99 -4.03 10.13 5.67
CA LEU A 99 -3.69 9.80 4.27
C LEU A 99 -2.18 9.84 4.01
N LYS A 100 -1.46 10.75 4.68
CA LYS A 100 0.01 10.79 4.61
C LYS A 100 0.64 9.49 5.09
N GLN A 101 0.21 8.96 6.23
CA GLN A 101 0.66 7.66 6.76
C GLN A 101 0.29 6.50 5.83
N TRP A 102 -0.82 6.57 5.10
CA TRP A 102 -1.15 5.58 4.07
C TRP A 102 -0.18 5.59 2.89
N VAL A 103 0.27 6.77 2.45
CA VAL A 103 1.29 6.89 1.40
C VAL A 103 2.63 6.32 1.88
N GLU A 104 3.05 6.65 3.10
CA GLU A 104 4.27 6.12 3.72
C GLU A 104 4.19 4.60 3.93
N PHE A 105 3.02 4.09 4.33
CA PHE A 105 2.77 2.67 4.53
C PHE A 105 3.03 1.85 3.26
N VAL A 106 2.65 2.36 2.07
CA VAL A 106 2.96 1.70 0.80
C VAL A 106 4.46 1.45 0.66
N GLY A 107 5.30 2.45 1.00
CA GLY A 107 6.76 2.30 0.97
C GLY A 107 7.28 1.22 1.91
N TYR A 108 6.82 1.20 3.16
CA TYR A 108 7.24 0.15 4.11
C TYR A 108 6.74 -1.24 3.72
N HIS A 109 5.53 -1.33 3.16
CA HIS A 109 4.96 -2.57 2.64
C HIS A 109 5.79 -3.14 1.49
N GLU A 110 6.23 -2.29 0.57
CA GLU A 110 7.11 -2.70 -0.52
C GLU A 110 8.48 -3.13 -0.02
N GLN A 111 9.07 -2.39 0.93
CA GLN A 111 10.34 -2.76 1.54
C GLN A 111 10.27 -4.16 2.19
N ARG A 112 9.15 -4.45 2.89
CA ARG A 112 8.88 -5.77 3.46
C ARG A 112 8.93 -6.87 2.40
N HIS A 113 8.28 -6.65 1.25
CA HIS A 113 8.19 -7.65 0.19
C HIS A 113 9.45 -7.74 -0.68
N LEU A 114 10.20 -6.65 -0.83
CA LEU A 114 11.51 -6.68 -1.46
C LEU A 114 12.46 -7.60 -0.68
N ALA A 115 12.49 -7.49 0.65
CA ALA A 115 13.27 -8.39 1.49
C ALA A 115 12.84 -9.86 1.30
N GLN A 116 11.54 -10.12 1.21
CA GLN A 116 11.03 -11.47 0.93
C GLN A 116 11.46 -12.00 -0.45
N ILE A 117 11.49 -11.15 -1.48
CA ILE A 117 11.96 -11.53 -2.82
C ILE A 117 13.45 -11.89 -2.77
N GLU A 118 14.28 -11.09 -2.11
CA GLU A 118 15.72 -11.36 -1.99
C GLU A 118 16.00 -12.66 -1.22
N GLU A 119 15.23 -12.95 -0.16
CA GLU A 119 15.31 -14.23 0.55
C GLU A 119 14.98 -15.43 -0.34
N ILE A 120 13.91 -15.32 -1.15
CA ILE A 120 13.53 -16.38 -2.08
C ILE A 120 14.62 -16.55 -3.14
N LYS A 121 15.13 -15.46 -3.71
CA LYS A 121 16.22 -15.50 -4.71
C LYS A 121 17.47 -16.18 -4.16
N ALA A 122 17.84 -15.91 -2.91
CA ALA A 122 19.00 -16.53 -2.27
C ALA A 122 18.82 -18.05 -2.01
N GLN A 123 17.58 -18.56 -2.04
CA GLN A 123 17.25 -19.98 -1.89
C GLN A 123 17.05 -20.70 -3.23
N LEU A 124 17.04 -19.95 -4.35
CA LEU A 124 16.99 -20.56 -5.68
C LEU A 124 18.38 -21.08 -6.05
N PRO A 125 18.48 -22.29 -6.65
CA PRO A 125 19.73 -22.90 -7.06
C PRO A 125 20.42 -22.18 -8.23
#